data_AF-A0A6M3IG10-F1
#
_entry.id   AF-A0A6M3IG10-F1
#
_cell.length_a   1.000
_cell.length_b   1.000
_cell.length_c   1.000
_cell.angle_alpha   90.00
_cell.angle_beta   90.00
_cell.angle_gamma   90.00
#
_symmetry.space_group_name_H-M   'P 1'
#
loop_
_entity.id
_entity.type
_entity.pdbx_description
1 polymer ?
#
loop_
_entity_poly.entity_id
_entity_poly.type
_entity_poly.pdbx_seq_one_letter_code
_entity_poly.pdbx_strand_id
1 'polypeptide(L)'
;MNSIKLPKTIKIGGFDHSIIMDGEDCDNSGAWGLYSFRRKTITLDSGLTPQHLSCEFIHELLHGVDQVYNGASLSEDTVKAMANGLHQVFEQLGVRFVL
;
A
#
# COMPACT_ATOMS: atom_id res chain seq x y z
N MET A 1 11.61 -7.56 -15.90
CA MET A 1 10.90 -7.01 -14.73
C MET A 1 10.24 -8.19 -14.03
N ASN A 2 10.56 -8.40 -12.76
CA ASN A 2 9.97 -9.44 -11.92
C ASN A 2 8.68 -8.89 -11.31
N SER A 3 7.56 -9.38 -11.81
CA SER A 3 6.24 -9.05 -11.27
C SER A 3 5.97 -9.93 -10.05
N ILE A 4 5.76 -9.30 -8.90
CA ILE A 4 5.35 -9.95 -7.67
C ILE A 4 3.83 -9.83 -7.58
N LYS A 5 3.13 -10.97 -7.57
CA LYS A 5 1.70 -10.98 -7.33
C LYS A 5 1.42 -10.48 -5.91
N LEU A 6 0.48 -9.55 -5.77
CA LEU A 6 0.04 -9.05 -4.48
C LEU A 6 -0.44 -10.23 -3.62
N PRO A 7 0.09 -10.37 -2.39
CA PRO A 7 -0.36 -11.42 -1.51
C PRO A 7 -1.78 -11.09 -1.04
N LYS A 8 -2.59 -12.13 -0.74
CA LYS A 8 -3.91 -11.92 -0.14
C LYS A 8 -3.82 -11.41 1.30
N THR A 9 -2.71 -11.69 1.96
CA THR A 9 -2.44 -11.28 3.34
C THR A 9 -0.97 -10.90 3.51
N ILE A 10 -0.71 -9.90 4.35
CA ILE A 10 0.64 -9.50 4.76
C ILE A 10 0.71 -9.33 6.27
N LYS A 11 1.86 -9.64 6.87
CA LYS A 11 2.06 -9.50 8.31
C LYS A 11 2.74 -8.17 8.63
N ILE A 12 2.10 -7.36 9.46
CA ILE A 12 2.64 -6.07 9.95
C ILE A 12 2.49 -6.06 11.47
N GLY A 13 3.60 -5.86 12.19
CA GLY A 13 3.57 -5.84 13.67
C GLY A 13 3.08 -7.12 14.33
N GLY A 14 3.24 -8.27 13.67
CA GLY A 14 2.73 -9.56 14.14
C GLY A 14 1.28 -9.88 13.72
N PHE A 15 0.53 -8.91 13.22
CA PHE A 15 -0.87 -9.09 12.80
C PHE A 15 -0.98 -9.35 11.29
N ASP A 16 -1.86 -10.28 10.92
CA ASP A 16 -2.21 -10.52 9.52
C ASP A 16 -3.20 -9.44 9.04
N HIS A 17 -2.85 -8.79 7.94
CA HIS A 17 -3.67 -7.78 7.28
C HIS A 17 -4.10 -8.31 5.92
N SER A 18 -5.40 -8.25 5.64
CA SER A 18 -5.96 -8.66 4.36
C SER A 18 -5.76 -7.58 3.31
N ILE A 19 -5.33 -7.97 2.11
CA ILE A 19 -5.30 -7.09 0.95
C ILE A 19 -6.62 -7.25 0.21
N ILE A 20 -7.35 -6.15 0.07
CA ILE A 20 -8.68 -6.11 -0.54
C ILE A 20 -8.60 -5.23 -1.79
N MET A 21 -9.11 -5.76 -2.89
CA MET A 21 -9.32 -4.96 -4.10
C MET A 21 -10.75 -4.47 -4.10
N ASP A 22 -10.94 -3.16 -4.17
CA ASP A 22 -12.25 -2.53 -4.28
C ASP A 22 -12.44 -1.90 -5.66
N GLY A 23 -13.69 -1.85 -6.12
CA GLY A 23 -14.06 -1.21 -7.38
C GLY A 23 -14.54 0.19 -7.10
N GLU A 24 -13.74 1.18 -7.51
CA GLU A 24 -13.99 2.62 -7.38
C GLU A 24 -13.91 3.15 -5.94
N ASP A 25 -12.92 4.02 -5.70
CA ASP A 25 -12.81 4.94 -4.56
C ASP A 25 -12.96 4.29 -3.16
N CYS A 26 -11.83 3.91 -2.56
CA CYS A 26 -11.76 3.03 -1.36
C CYS A 26 -12.57 3.55 -0.15
N ASP A 27 -12.93 4.83 -0.14
CA ASP A 27 -13.76 5.46 0.87
C ASP A 27 -14.69 6.58 0.35
N ASN A 28 -14.89 6.70 -0.97
CA ASN A 28 -15.59 7.83 -1.62
C ASN A 28 -14.96 9.21 -1.34
N SER A 29 -13.67 9.26 -0.98
CA SER A 29 -12.94 10.52 -0.76
C SER A 29 -12.05 10.93 -1.95
N GLY A 30 -12.01 10.12 -3.00
CA GLY A 30 -11.06 10.19 -4.11
C GLY A 30 -9.76 9.43 -3.84
N ALA A 31 -9.73 8.52 -2.85
CA ALA A 31 -8.53 7.79 -2.44
C ALA A 31 -8.39 6.46 -3.20
N TRP A 32 -7.19 6.21 -3.71
CA TRP A 32 -6.83 4.99 -4.43
C TRP A 32 -6.39 3.84 -3.53
N GLY A 33 -6.09 4.14 -2.27
CA GLY A 33 -5.72 3.19 -1.22
C GLY A 33 -6.31 3.59 0.12
N LEU A 34 -6.45 2.60 1.02
CA LEU A 34 -6.78 2.84 2.42
C LEU A 34 -6.25 1.74 3.35
N TYR A 35 -5.40 2.13 4.29
CA TYR A 35 -5.01 1.31 5.41
C TYR A 35 -5.97 1.47 6.60
N SER A 36 -6.44 0.36 7.16
CA SER A 36 -7.23 0.35 8.39
C SER A 36 -6.60 -0.55 9.45
N PHE A 37 -5.99 0.06 10.47
CA PHE A 37 -5.46 -0.68 11.62
C PHE A 37 -6.53 -1.45 12.39
N ARG A 38 -7.73 -0.88 12.50
CA ARG A 38 -8.84 -1.49 13.24
C ARG A 38 -9.38 -2.72 12.50
N ARG A 39 -9.54 -2.62 11.18
CA ARG A 39 -10.06 -3.72 10.34
C ARG A 39 -8.99 -4.73 9.92
N LYS A 40 -7.71 -4.37 10.08
CA LYS A 40 -6.56 -5.13 9.59
C LYS A 40 -6.66 -5.34 8.08
N THR A 41 -6.89 -4.25 7.35
CA THR A 41 -7.05 -4.29 5.90
C THR A 41 -6.18 -3.23 5.23
N ILE A 42 -5.69 -3.56 4.04
CA ILE A 42 -5.22 -2.61 3.04
C ILE A 42 -6.19 -2.75 1.87
N THR A 43 -6.95 -1.70 1.60
CA THR A 43 -7.83 -1.63 0.44
C THR A 43 -7.11 -0.88 -0.68
N LEU A 44 -7.24 -1.37 -1.91
CA LEU A 44 -6.66 -0.74 -3.11
C LEU A 44 -7.71 -0.68 -4.21
N ASP A 45 -7.70 0.39 -4.98
CA ASP A 45 -8.54 0.55 -6.16
C ASP A 45 -8.07 -0.41 -7.27
N SER A 46 -8.99 -1.27 -7.71
CA SER A 46 -8.77 -2.24 -8.78
C SER A 46 -8.66 -1.62 -10.19
N GLY A 47 -9.06 -0.36 -10.35
CA GLY A 47 -8.93 0.41 -11.60
C GLY A 47 -7.53 0.97 -11.86
N LEU A 48 -6.61 0.86 -10.90
CA LEU A 48 -5.25 1.40 -11.04
C LEU A 48 -4.44 0.67 -12.10
N THR A 49 -3.59 1.43 -12.82
CA THR A 49 -2.54 0.82 -13.63
C THR A 49 -1.59 0.00 -12.75
N PRO A 50 -0.91 -1.04 -13.25
CA PRO A 50 0.00 -1.84 -12.44
C PRO A 50 1.10 -1.03 -11.74
N GLN A 51 1.54 0.07 -12.35
CA GLN A 51 2.53 0.97 -11.76
C GLN A 51 1.93 1.76 -10.59
N HIS A 52 0.74 2.36 -10.77
CA HIS A 52 0.07 3.08 -9.70
C HIS A 52 -0.32 2.15 -8.55
N LEU A 53 -0.86 0.97 -8.86
CA LEU A 53 -1.19 -0.06 -7.88
C LEU A 53 0.02 -0.43 -7.02
N SER A 54 1.17 -0.65 -7.66
CA SER A 54 2.41 -0.99 -6.95
C SER A 54 2.85 0.13 -6.01
N CYS A 55 2.75 1.38 -6.45
CA CYS A 55 3.09 2.54 -5.64
C CYS A 55 2.12 2.72 -4.47
N GLU A 56 0.82 2.60 -4.74
CA GLU A 56 -0.25 2.75 -3.76
C GLU A 56 -0.20 1.65 -2.68
N PHE A 57 0.09 0.41 -3.09
CA PHE A 57 0.33 -0.67 -2.13
C PHE A 57 1.49 -0.36 -1.17
N ILE A 58 2.59 0.21 -1.68
CA ILE A 58 3.72 0.60 -0.84
C ILE A 58 3.31 1.74 0.11
N HIS A 59 2.52 2.70 -0.36
CA HIS A 59 1.99 3.80 0.44
C HIS A 59 1.17 3.28 1.63
N GLU A 60 0.18 2.41 1.38
CA GLU A 60 -0.65 1.85 2.45
C GLU A 60 0.11 0.91 3.39
N LEU A 61 1.10 0.18 2.84
CA LEU A 61 2.00 -0.63 3.66
C LEU A 61 2.80 0.25 4.63
N LEU A 62 3.27 1.42 4.19
CA LEU A 62 3.98 2.36 5.05
C LEU A 62 3.08 2.95 6.12
N HIS A 63 1.81 3.26 5.84
CA HIS A 63 0.85 3.62 6.89
C HIS A 63 0.69 2.50 7.92
N GLY A 64 0.63 1.24 7.49
CA GLY A 64 0.59 0.10 8.40
C GLY A 64 1.84 -0.03 9.28
N VAL A 65 3.01 0.16 8.70
CA VAL A 65 4.29 0.15 9.43
C VAL A 65 4.34 1.32 10.43
N ASP A 66 3.98 2.52 9.99
CA ASP A 66 3.99 3.73 10.81
C ASP A 66 3.04 3.62 12.01
N GLN A 67 1.84 3.11 11.77
CA GLN A 67 0.86 2.88 12.83
C GLN A 67 1.37 1.92 13.91
N VAL A 68 2.06 0.86 13.51
CA VAL A 68 2.57 -0.17 14.43
C VAL A 68 3.78 0.31 15.21
N TYR A 69 4.75 0.93 14.53
CA TYR A 69 6.07 1.18 15.11
C TYR A 69 6.28 2.62 15.58
N ASN A 70 5.55 3.59 15.03
CA ASN A 70 5.67 5.00 15.43
C ASN A 70 4.35 5.62 15.89
N GLY A 71 3.27 4.83 16.02
CA GLY A 71 2.00 5.30 16.53
C GLY A 71 1.28 6.29 15.61
N ALA A 72 1.41 6.12 14.29
CA ALA A 72 0.81 7.00 13.27
C ALA A 72 1.29 8.47 13.40
N SER A 73 2.60 8.66 13.53
CA SER A 73 3.21 9.98 13.76
C SER A 73 3.81 10.61 12.50
N LEU A 74 3.91 9.86 11.40
CA LEU A 74 4.39 10.42 10.13
C LEU A 74 3.26 11.22 9.45
N SER A 75 3.65 12.33 8.84
CA SER A 75 2.73 13.09 7.98
C SER A 75 2.47 12.34 6.68
N GLU A 76 1.31 12.60 6.08
CA GLU A 76 0.95 12.11 4.75
C GLU A 76 2.01 12.43 3.70
N ASP A 77 2.56 13.65 3.70
CA ASP A 77 3.64 14.06 2.79
C ASP A 77 4.90 13.20 2.95
N THR A 78 5.23 12.82 4.20
CA THR A 78 6.41 11.97 4.47
C THR A 78 6.17 10.56 3.96
N VAL A 79 5.00 9.98 4.24
CA VAL A 79 4.63 8.64 3.76
C VAL A 79 4.60 8.60 2.23
N LYS A 80 3.98 9.61 1.59
CA LYS A 80 3.94 9.75 0.14
C LYS A 80 5.34 9.90 -0.48
N ALA A 81 6.21 10.73 0.09
CA ALA A 81 7.59 10.89 -0.40
C ALA A 81 8.39 9.57 -0.30
N MET A 82 8.26 8.86 0.82
CA MET A 82 8.90 7.55 1.01
C MET A 82 8.36 6.50 0.05
N ALA A 83 7.03 6.42 -0.13
CA ALA A 83 6.39 5.47 -1.04
C ALA A 83 6.87 5.67 -2.48
N ASN A 84 6.85 6.92 -2.96
CA ASN A 84 7.30 7.26 -4.32
C ASN A 84 8.77 6.91 -4.55
N GLY A 85 9.64 7.26 -3.60
CA GLY A 85 11.07 6.97 -3.69
C GLY A 85 11.37 5.46 -3.67
N LEU A 86 10.74 4.71 -2.74
CA LEU A 86 10.90 3.27 -2.65
C LEU A 86 10.36 2.55 -3.90
N HIS A 87 9.19 2.96 -4.39
CA HIS A 87 8.62 2.45 -5.63
C HIS A 87 9.60 2.64 -6.81
N GLN A 88 10.19 3.83 -6.95
CA GLN A 88 11.17 4.09 -8.01
C GLN A 88 12.41 3.19 -7.90
N VAL A 89 12.94 3.00 -6.69
CA VAL A 89 14.09 2.11 -6.46
C VAL A 89 13.73 0.65 -6.77
N PHE A 90 12.56 0.19 -6.35
CA PHE A 90 12.09 -1.17 -6.64
C PHE A 90 11.89 -1.39 -8.15
N GLU A 91 11.31 -0.42 -8.85
CA GLU A 91 11.18 -0.44 -10.31
C GLU A 91 12.55 -0.57 -11.01
N GLN A 92 13.55 0.20 -10.58
CA GLN A 92 14.92 0.09 -11.09
C GLN A 92 15.53 -1.29 -10.81
N LEU A 93 15.25 -1.86 -9.64
CA LEU A 93 15.65 -3.23 -9.27
C LEU A 93 14.80 -4.31 -9.95
N GLY A 94 13.83 -3.91 -10.77
CA GLY A 94 12.96 -4.79 -11.52
C GLY A 94 11.90 -5.48 -10.66
N VAL A 95 11.46 -4.88 -9.56
CA VAL A 95 10.40 -5.37 -8.67
C VAL A 95 9.15 -4.52 -8.86
N ARG A 96 8.02 -5.16 -9.17
CA ARG A 96 6.71 -4.50 -9.26
C ARG A 96 5.61 -5.35 -8.65
N PHE A 97 4.72 -4.77 -7.85
CA PHE A 97 3.54 -5.46 -7.34
C PHE A 97 2.38 -5.39 -8.34
N VAL A 98 1.74 -6.53 -8.61
CA VAL A 98 0.65 -6.66 -9.59
C VAL A 98 -0.50 -7.52 -9.03
N LEU A 99 -1.69 -7.45 -9.64
CA LEU A 99 -2.84 -8.29 -9.27
C LEU A 99 -2.63 -9.79 -9.55
#